data_AF-A0AAV0IBP9-F1
#
_entry.id   AF-A0AAV0IBP9-F1
#
_cell.length_a   1.000
_cell.length_b   1.000
_cell.length_c   1.000
_cell.angle_alpha   90.00
_cell.angle_beta   90.00
_cell.angle_gamma   90.00
#
_symmetry.space_group_name_H-M   'P 1'
#
loop_
_entity.id
_entity.type
_entity.pdbx_description
1 polymer ?
#
loop_
_entity_poly.entity_id
_entity_poly.type
_entity_poly.pdbx_seq_one_letter_code
_entity_poly.pdbx_strand_id
1 'polypeptide(L)'
;MDESSPRARRRSALLTWQHIASLPPSLPVVYCGGFNTKKESTTGRFLLGRSREHGSMGDMKDVWPNARVRKNVSLIHTYHGFKGNKQGALEFVKLIFRALCLCWDRQTQDLHIDWILYRGRSLDPIFM
;
A
#
# COMPACT_ATOMS: atom_id res chain seq x y z
N MET A 1 14.77 11.54 1.69
CA MET A 1 13.90 10.56 2.35
C MET A 1 14.80 9.76 3.24
N ASP A 2 14.56 9.77 4.55
CA ASP A 2 15.44 9.11 5.51
C ASP A 2 15.76 7.68 5.07
N GLU A 3 17.05 7.38 5.01
CA GLU A 3 17.64 6.05 4.87
C GLU A 3 17.37 5.19 6.11
N SER A 4 16.15 5.23 6.66
CA SER A 4 15.67 4.16 7.50
C SER A 4 15.89 2.86 6.73
N SER A 5 16.76 2.00 7.25
CA SER A 5 17.25 0.88 6.46
C SER A 5 16.08 -0.03 6.06
N PRO A 6 16.09 -0.67 4.88
CA PRO A 6 15.09 -1.67 4.51
C PRO A 6 14.86 -2.73 5.61
N ARG A 7 15.91 -3.00 6.40
CA ARG A 7 15.86 -3.86 7.59
C ARG A 7 14.98 -3.29 8.70
N ALA A 8 15.04 -1.99 8.98
CA ALA A 8 14.18 -1.34 9.98
C ALA A 8 12.70 -1.43 9.60
N ARG A 9 12.36 -1.12 8.34
CA ARG A 9 10.98 -1.25 7.83
C ARG A 9 10.47 -2.68 7.92
N ARG A 10 11.30 -3.66 7.56
CA ARG A 10 10.96 -5.08 7.66
C ARG A 10 10.71 -5.52 9.11
N ARG A 11 11.59 -5.14 10.06
CA ARG A 11 11.41 -5.42 11.49
C ARG A 11 10.16 -4.76 12.05
N SER A 12 9.93 -3.49 11.71
CA SER A 12 8.72 -2.78 12.13
C SER A 12 7.47 -3.46 11.61
N ALA A 13 7.44 -3.86 10.34
CA ALA A 13 6.30 -4.57 9.78
C ALA A 13 6.05 -5.92 10.46
N LEU A 14 7.11 -6.67 10.79
CA LEU A 14 7.01 -7.92 11.53
C LEU A 14 6.41 -7.71 12.93
N LEU A 15 6.90 -6.72 13.67
CA LEU A 15 6.40 -6.38 15.00
C LEU A 15 4.94 -5.92 14.96
N THR A 16 4.60 -5.03 14.02
CA THR A 16 3.22 -4.59 13.82
C THR A 16 2.31 -5.77 13.47
N TRP A 17 2.75 -6.66 12.57
CA TRP A 17 1.98 -7.84 12.21
C TRP A 17 1.80 -8.80 13.39
N GLN A 18 2.83 -9.04 14.20
CA GLN A 18 2.72 -9.88 15.41
C GLN A 18 1.67 -9.33 16.38
N HIS A 19 1.66 -8.01 16.58
CA HIS A 19 0.62 -7.37 17.38
C HIS A 19 -0.77 -7.58 16.77
N ILE A 20 -0.96 -7.31 15.47
CA ILE A 20 -2.24 -7.50 14.78
C ILE A 20 -2.69 -8.98 14.83
N ALA A 21 -1.77 -9.92 14.64
CA ALA A 21 -2.05 -11.35 14.66
C ALA A 21 -2.43 -11.85 16.06
N SER A 22 -1.95 -11.19 17.13
CA SER A 22 -2.34 -11.50 18.50
C SER A 22 -3.75 -11.04 18.87
N LEU A 23 -4.33 -10.11 18.11
CA LEU A 23 -5.70 -9.63 18.32
C LEU A 23 -6.73 -10.70 17.91
N PRO A 24 -7.91 -10.75 18.56
CA PRO A 24 -8.99 -11.66 18.21
C PRO A 24 -9.28 -11.65 16.69
N PRO A 25 -9.47 -12.80 16.03
CA PRO A 25 -9.72 -12.85 14.58
C PRO A 25 -10.98 -12.09 14.14
N SER A 26 -11.95 -11.94 15.03
CA SER A 26 -13.18 -11.19 14.80
C SER A 26 -13.01 -9.68 14.88
N LEU A 27 -11.90 -9.18 15.45
CA LEU A 27 -11.65 -7.75 15.60
C LEU A 27 -11.14 -7.17 14.27
N PRO A 28 -11.90 -6.26 13.62
CA PRO A 28 -11.45 -5.57 12.43
C PRO A 28 -10.28 -4.64 12.77
N VAL A 29 -9.27 -4.61 11.91
CA VAL A 29 -8.09 -3.78 12.10
C VAL A 29 -7.88 -2.92 10.86
N VAL A 30 -7.64 -1.63 11.07
CA VAL A 30 -7.17 -0.70 10.04
C VAL A 30 -5.77 -0.23 10.42
N TYR A 31 -4.84 -0.36 9.48
CA TYR A 31 -3.45 0.06 9.64
C TYR A 31 -3.11 1.05 8.53
N CYS A 32 -2.90 2.32 8.91
CA CYS A 32 -2.59 3.40 7.99
C CYS A 32 -1.29 4.12 8.37
N GLY A 33 -0.67 4.76 7.39
CA GLY A 33 0.51 5.59 7.61
C GLY A 33 1.42 5.66 6.37
N GLY A 34 2.51 6.41 6.50
CA GLY A 34 3.59 6.44 5.51
C GLY A 34 4.54 5.27 5.71
N PHE A 35 4.41 4.24 4.89
CA PHE A 35 5.21 3.03 4.99
C PHE A 35 6.63 3.21 4.44
N ASN A 36 6.89 4.31 3.72
CA ASN A 36 8.18 4.67 3.14
C ASN A 36 8.82 3.52 2.35
N THR A 37 8.01 2.73 1.66
CA THR A 37 8.42 1.59 0.84
C THR A 37 7.36 1.29 -0.21
N LYS A 38 7.66 0.36 -1.14
CA LYS A 38 6.73 -0.14 -2.17
C LYS A 38 6.07 -1.45 -1.71
N LYS A 39 4.85 -1.74 -2.16
CA LYS A 39 4.07 -2.97 -1.93
C LYS A 39 4.78 -4.20 -2.48
N GLU A 40 5.59 -4.02 -3.52
CA GLU A 40 6.43 -5.09 -4.07
C GLU A 40 7.81 -5.21 -3.42
N SER A 41 8.15 -4.32 -2.48
CA SER A 41 9.29 -4.55 -1.59
C SER A 41 9.00 -5.73 -0.67
N THR A 42 10.04 -6.29 -0.05
CA THR A 42 9.89 -7.37 0.93
C THR A 42 8.88 -7.03 2.04
N THR A 43 8.92 -5.80 2.55
CA THR A 43 8.00 -5.33 3.60
C THR A 43 6.56 -5.29 3.12
N GLY A 44 6.33 -4.73 1.92
CA GLY A 44 5.00 -4.65 1.34
C GLY A 44 4.43 -6.03 1.03
N ARG A 45 5.23 -6.91 0.44
CA ARG A 45 4.83 -8.28 0.12
C ARG A 45 4.52 -9.07 1.38
N PHE A 46 5.29 -8.88 2.44
CA PHE A 46 5.05 -9.52 3.72
C PHE A 46 3.70 -9.10 4.32
N LEU A 47 3.44 -7.79 4.47
CA LEU A 47 2.20 -7.27 5.05
C LEU A 47 0.97 -7.70 4.24
N LEU A 48 1.08 -7.76 2.91
CA LEU A 48 0.01 -8.13 2.00
C LEU A 48 -0.16 -9.65 1.80
N GLY A 49 0.55 -10.49 2.58
CA GLY A 49 0.46 -11.94 2.45
C GLY A 49 0.94 -12.47 1.10
N ARG A 50 1.98 -11.86 0.52
CA ARG A 50 2.63 -12.26 -0.75
C ARG A 50 4.05 -12.81 -0.53
N SER A 51 4.57 -12.73 0.69
CA SER A 51 5.83 -13.33 1.12
C SER A 51 5.82 -13.66 2.61
N ARG A 52 6.75 -14.51 3.04
CA ARG A 52 6.96 -14.86 4.45
C ARG A 52 8.19 -14.15 5.01
N GLU A 53 8.14 -13.76 6.27
CA GLU A 53 9.27 -13.25 7.03
C GLU A 53 9.32 -13.95 8.39
N HIS A 54 10.46 -14.57 8.74
CA HIS A 54 10.66 -15.29 10.00
C HIS A 54 9.52 -16.30 10.31
N GLY A 55 9.09 -17.06 9.30
CA GLY A 55 8.01 -18.04 9.42
C GLY A 55 6.59 -17.45 9.51
N SER A 56 6.46 -16.14 9.64
CA SER A 56 5.18 -15.43 9.67
C SER A 56 4.79 -14.92 8.28
N MET A 57 3.50 -14.73 8.07
CA MET A 57 2.93 -14.19 6.83
C MET A 57 1.83 -13.21 7.20
N GLY A 58 1.86 -12.01 6.62
CA GLY A 58 0.76 -11.06 6.75
C GLY A 58 -0.51 -11.56 6.08
N ASP A 59 -1.64 -10.95 6.41
CA ASP A 59 -2.94 -11.15 5.75
C ASP A 59 -3.71 -9.83 5.67
N MET A 60 -2.98 -8.72 5.48
CA MET A 60 -3.61 -7.42 5.31
C MET A 60 -4.03 -7.22 3.85
N LYS A 61 -5.19 -6.60 3.66
CA LYS A 61 -5.71 -6.20 2.35
C LYS A 61 -5.50 -4.70 2.14
N ASP A 62 -5.21 -4.32 0.90
CA ASP A 62 -5.05 -2.91 0.51
C ASP A 62 -6.40 -2.30 0.14
N VAL A 63 -6.70 -1.12 0.68
CA VAL A 63 -7.93 -0.36 0.37
C VAL A 63 -7.86 0.29 -1.01
N TRP A 64 -6.66 0.58 -1.52
CA TRP A 64 -6.50 1.40 -2.73
C TRP A 64 -7.26 0.90 -3.97
N PRO A 65 -7.23 -0.40 -4.33
CA PRO A 65 -8.00 -0.91 -5.48
C PRO A 65 -9.49 -0.57 -5.41
N ASN A 66 -10.09 -0.68 -4.22
CA ASN A 66 -11.52 -0.40 -4.00
C ASN A 66 -11.81 1.11 -3.96
N ALA A 67 -10.90 1.91 -3.41
CA ALA A 67 -11.06 3.37 -3.33
C ALA A 67 -10.91 4.06 -4.69
N ARG A 68 -9.97 3.60 -5.51
CA ARG A 68 -9.70 4.17 -6.85
C ARG A 68 -10.93 4.12 -7.74
N VAL A 69 -11.64 3.00 -7.76
CA VAL A 69 -12.84 2.81 -8.61
C VAL A 69 -13.99 3.73 -8.20
N ARG A 70 -14.06 4.14 -6.93
CA ARG A 70 -15.24 4.86 -6.40
C ARG A 70 -15.08 6.37 -6.32
N LYS A 71 -13.96 6.89 -5.83
CA LYS A 71 -13.84 8.33 -5.48
C LYS A 71 -12.51 8.99 -5.82
N ASN A 72 -11.47 8.21 -6.12
CA ASN A 72 -10.08 8.71 -6.17
C ASN A 72 -9.37 8.37 -7.49
N VAL A 73 -10.04 8.49 -8.63
CA VAL A 73 -9.41 8.25 -9.95
C VAL A 73 -8.26 9.23 -10.21
N SER A 74 -8.31 10.43 -9.63
CA SER A 74 -7.30 11.49 -9.81
C SER A 74 -6.07 11.36 -8.90
N LEU A 75 -6.10 10.48 -7.89
CA LEU A 75 -4.93 10.25 -7.02
C LEU A 75 -4.02 9.21 -7.68
N ILE A 76 -2.83 9.65 -8.11
CA ILE A 76 -1.86 8.83 -8.84
C ILE A 76 -0.69 8.42 -7.93
N HIS A 77 -0.21 9.32 -7.07
CA HIS A 77 0.83 9.07 -6.08
C HIS A 77 0.52 9.78 -4.76
N THR A 78 1.00 9.28 -3.63
CA THR A 78 0.76 9.90 -2.31
C THR A 78 1.91 10.80 -1.85
N TYR A 79 3.12 10.59 -2.38
CA TYR A 79 4.28 11.44 -2.12
C TYR A 79 4.65 12.29 -3.32
N HIS A 80 4.66 13.62 -3.15
CA HIS A 80 4.94 14.59 -4.21
C HIS A 80 6.15 15.49 -3.91
N GLY A 81 6.89 15.24 -2.83
CA GLY A 81 8.11 15.99 -2.48
C GLY A 81 7.93 17.50 -2.42
N PHE A 82 6.80 17.98 -1.88
CA PHE A 82 6.46 19.41 -1.76
C PHE A 82 6.40 20.19 -3.07
N LYS A 83 6.27 19.54 -4.23
CA LYS A 83 6.19 20.21 -5.54
C LYS A 83 5.01 21.19 -5.71
N GLY A 84 4.04 21.24 -4.80
CA GLY A 84 2.89 22.16 -4.83
C GLY A 84 1.89 21.96 -5.98
N ASN A 85 2.23 21.15 -6.98
CA ASN A 85 1.40 20.91 -8.15
C ASN A 85 0.35 19.83 -7.88
N LYS A 86 -0.90 20.11 -8.27
CA LYS A 86 -1.95 19.10 -8.33
C LYS A 86 -1.58 18.02 -9.35
N GLN A 87 -1.97 16.78 -9.07
CA GLN A 87 -1.80 15.66 -10.00
C GLN A 87 -2.78 15.84 -11.15
N GLY A 88 -2.28 16.36 -12.27
CA GLY A 88 -3.09 16.78 -13.42
C GLY A 88 -3.02 15.82 -14.60
N ALA A 89 -3.61 16.24 -15.73
CA ALA A 89 -3.70 15.45 -16.96
C ALA A 89 -2.34 14.91 -17.45
N LEU A 90 -1.25 15.67 -17.28
CA LEU A 90 0.09 15.23 -17.68
C LEU A 90 0.57 13.99 -16.90
N GLU A 91 0.33 13.94 -15.59
CA GLU A 91 0.69 12.77 -14.78
C GLU A 91 -0.18 11.56 -15.13
N PHE A 92 -1.44 11.80 -15.48
CA PHE A 92 -2.34 10.76 -15.97
C PHE A 92 -1.91 10.21 -17.35
N VAL A 93 -1.51 11.09 -18.28
CA VAL A 93 -0.97 10.69 -19.59
C VAL A 93 0.33 9.89 -19.41
N LYS A 94 1.22 10.31 -18.51
CA LYS A 94 2.42 9.52 -18.15
C LYS A 94 2.05 8.13 -17.62
N LEU A 95 0.99 8.03 -16.82
CA LEU A 95 0.49 6.75 -16.30
C LEU A 95 -0.04 5.86 -17.43
N ILE A 96 -0.81 6.40 -18.38
CA ILE A 96 -1.30 5.67 -19.56
C ILE A 96 -0.12 5.17 -20.40
N PHE A 97 0.86 6.04 -20.66
CA PHE A 97 2.04 5.67 -21.45
C PHE A 97 2.83 4.54 -20.78
N ARG A 98 3.02 4.59 -19.46
CA ARG A 98 3.63 3.50 -18.69
C ARG A 98 2.85 2.19 -18.80
N ALA A 99 1.52 2.25 -18.79
CA ALA A 99 0.66 1.08 -18.94
C ALA A 99 0.77 0.47 -20.34
N LEU A 100 0.83 1.29 -21.39
CA LEU A 100 0.85 0.85 -22.79
C LEU A 100 2.24 0.37 -23.25
N CYS A 101 3.33 0.94 -22.76
CA CYS A 101 4.68 0.61 -23.21
C CYS A 101 5.29 -0.69 -22.65
N LEU A 102 4.47 -1.61 -22.11
CA LEU A 102 4.92 -2.91 -21.55
C LEU A 102 6.02 -2.83 -20.47
N CYS A 103 6.39 -1.64 -19.98
CA CYS A 103 7.18 -1.44 -18.76
C CYS A 103 6.35 -1.71 -17.49
N TRP A 104 5.49 -2.74 -17.56
CA TRP A 104 4.60 -3.26 -16.54
C TRP A 104 5.39 -4.05 -15.50
N ASP A 105 6.50 -3.50 -15.01
CA ASP A 105 7.07 -4.00 -13.79
C ASP A 105 6.09 -3.68 -12.66
N ARG A 106 5.67 -4.70 -11.91
CA ARG A 106 4.76 -4.54 -10.76
C ARG A 106 5.34 -3.55 -9.73
N GLN A 107 6.66 -3.33 -9.74
CA GLN A 107 7.33 -2.29 -8.93
C GLN A 107 7.13 -0.84 -9.41
N THR A 108 6.75 -0.60 -10.67
CA THR A 108 6.47 0.74 -11.21
C THR A 108 5.00 1.14 -11.06
N GLN A 109 4.12 0.18 -10.75
CA GLN A 109 2.70 0.39 -10.46
C GLN A 109 2.43 0.93 -9.06
N ASP A 110 3.36 0.72 -8.13
CA ASP A 110 3.16 1.12 -6.76
C ASP A 110 3.69 2.54 -6.52
N LEU A 111 2.81 3.48 -6.83
CA LEU A 111 3.02 4.92 -6.74
C LEU A 111 2.62 5.49 -5.37
N HIS A 112 2.11 4.63 -4.49
CA HIS A 112 1.71 4.98 -3.14
C HIS A 112 2.74 4.49 -2.15
N ILE A 113 3.17 5.37 -1.25
CA ILE A 113 3.97 5.00 -0.07
C ILE A 113 3.16 5.13 1.22
N ASP A 114 2.13 5.98 1.19
CA ASP A 114 1.08 6.03 2.20
C ASP A 114 0.00 5.02 1.85
N TRP A 115 -0.24 4.06 2.75
CA TRP A 115 -1.19 2.99 2.54
C TRP A 115 -2.26 2.99 3.61
N ILE A 116 -3.41 2.43 3.24
CA ILE A 116 -4.46 2.04 4.18
C ILE A 116 -4.66 0.55 3.98
N LEU A 117 -4.29 -0.22 4.99
CA LEU A 117 -4.38 -1.66 5.02
C LEU A 117 -5.45 -2.09 6.02
N TYR A 118 -6.12 -3.22 5.78
CA TYR A 118 -7.13 -3.74 6.69
C TYR A 118 -7.09 -5.26 6.83
N ARG A 119 -7.49 -5.76 8.00
CA ARG A 119 -7.76 -7.18 8.29
C ARG A 119 -9.19 -7.31 8.80
N GLY A 120 -9.94 -8.27 8.25
CA GLY A 120 -11.33 -8.51 8.61
C GLY A 120 -12.28 -8.44 7.39
N ARG A 121 -13.55 -8.14 7.66
CA ARG A 121 -14.57 -7.97 6.60
C ARG A 121 -14.17 -6.83 5.65
N SER A 122 -14.59 -6.95 4.38
CA SER A 122 -14.36 -5.90 3.39
C SER A 122 -14.90 -4.56 3.90
N LEU A 123 -14.13 -3.49 3.77
CA LEU A 123 -14.55 -2.12 4.10
C LEU A 123 -15.46 -1.53 3.02
N ASP A 124 -16.27 -2.35 2.36
CA ASP A 124 -17.25 -1.86 1.41
C ASP A 124 -18.35 -1.12 2.18
N PRO A 125 -18.70 0.11 1.76
CA PRO A 125 -19.82 0.81 2.36
C PRO A 125 -21.07 -0.04 2.13
N ILE A 126 -21.82 -0.27 3.21
CA ILE A 126 -23.20 -0.75 3.11
C ILE A 126 -23.94 0.38 2.40
N PHE A 127 -24.34 0.14 1.15
CA PHE A 127 -25.32 1.01 0.51
C PHE A 127 -26.63 0.82 1.28
N MET A 128 -26.94 1.78 2.16
CA MET A 128 -28.28 2.07 2.64
C MET A 128 -28.76 3.33 1.93
#